data_AF-A0A528IL17-F1
#
_entry.id   AF-A0A528IL17-F1
#
_cell.length_a   1.000
_cell.length_b   1.000
_cell.length_c   1.000
_cell.angle_alpha   90.00
_cell.angle_beta   90.00
_cell.angle_gamma   90.00
#
_symmetry.space_group_name_H-M   'P 1'
#
loop_
_entity.id
_entity.type
_entity.pdbx_description
1 polymer ?
#
loop_
_entity_poly.entity_id
_entity_poly.type
_entity_poly.pdbx_seq_one_letter_code
_entity_poly.pdbx_strand_id
1 'polypeptide(L)'
;MARQPRIKQVQSTAQRLDNIIKSARKIMRKDKGLNGDLDRLPMLTWIMFLKFLDDMEHIEEEKAQMSGKRFNAAIEYPYRWRDWAAEDGGITGPDLLRFLTSEETELPSGLKGPGLFAYLKSLRGESGQRDRKDVVSTVFRDLSNRMLSGYLLRDVINLVDGIHFDASEEIHTLGRFY
;
A
#
# COMPACT_ATOMS: atom_id res chain seq x y z
N MET A 1 19.19 38.28 25.46
CA MET A 1 19.29 37.64 24.13
C MET A 1 17.99 36.87 23.87
N ALA A 2 17.12 37.38 23.01
CA ALA A 2 15.86 36.70 22.66
C ALA A 2 16.14 35.58 21.64
N ARG A 3 15.72 34.35 21.93
CA ARG A 3 15.78 33.22 20.99
C ARG A 3 14.79 33.51 19.85
N GLN A 4 15.30 33.65 18.62
CA GLN A 4 14.46 33.71 17.43
C GLN A 4 13.67 32.40 17.28
N PRO A 5 12.38 32.46 16.92
CA PRO A 5 11.58 31.27 16.67
C PRO A 5 12.12 30.56 15.41
N ARG A 6 12.42 29.26 15.53
CA ARG A 6 12.77 28.42 14.38
C ARG A 6 11.56 28.35 13.44
N ILE A 7 11.69 28.93 12.26
CA ILE A 7 10.74 28.74 11.16
C ILE A 7 10.77 27.23 10.83
N LYS A 8 9.65 26.52 11.09
CA LYS A 8 9.50 25.12 10.66
C LYS A 8 9.48 25.12 9.13
N GLN A 9 10.59 24.71 8.50
CA GLN A 9 10.63 24.50 7.06
C GLN A 9 9.58 23.45 6.67
N VAL A 10 8.72 23.80 5.72
CA VAL A 10 7.76 22.88 5.11
C VAL A 10 8.57 21.85 4.33
N GLN A 11 8.53 20.59 4.75
CA GLN A 11 9.25 19.51 4.07
C GLN A 11 8.67 19.30 2.67
N SER A 12 9.54 19.17 1.66
CA SER A 12 9.16 18.72 0.33
C SER A 12 8.62 17.29 0.35
N THR A 13 7.83 16.87 -0.64
CA THR A 13 7.30 15.51 -0.71
C THR A 13 8.43 14.47 -0.66
N ALA A 14 9.51 14.68 -1.40
CA ALA A 14 10.67 13.76 -1.38
C ALA A 14 11.24 13.58 0.03
N GLN A 15 11.34 14.66 0.82
CA GLN A 15 11.85 14.59 2.18
C GLN A 15 10.86 13.89 3.13
N ARG A 16 9.55 14.06 2.92
CA ARG A 16 8.51 13.33 3.68
C ARG A 16 8.57 11.84 3.39
N LEU A 17 8.67 11.47 2.12
CA LEU A 17 8.77 10.09 1.66
C LEU A 17 10.03 9.41 2.24
N ASP A 18 11.19 10.08 2.20
CA ASP A 18 12.43 9.58 2.81
C ASP A 18 12.27 9.33 4.32
N ASN A 19 11.59 10.23 5.02
CA ASN A 19 11.34 10.09 6.46
C ASN A 19 10.43 8.90 6.77
N ILE A 20 9.43 8.66 5.92
CA ILE A 20 8.52 7.52 6.04
C ILE A 20 9.24 6.21 5.76
N ILE A 21 10.02 6.14 4.68
CA ILE A 21 10.85 4.96 4.36
C ILE A 21 11.79 4.63 5.53
N LYS A 22 12.46 5.64 6.11
CA LYS A 22 13.34 5.46 7.27
C LYS A 22 12.57 4.96 8.50
N SER A 23 11.38 5.50 8.73
CA SER A 23 10.55 5.14 9.89
C SER A 23 9.96 3.74 9.75
N ALA A 24 9.45 3.38 8.56
CA ALA A 24 8.99 2.04 8.22
C ALA A 24 10.10 1.01 8.42
N ARG A 25 11.31 1.27 7.89
CA ARG A 25 12.47 0.39 8.08
C ARG A 25 12.86 0.24 9.56
N LYS A 26 12.69 1.30 10.37
CA LYS A 26 12.94 1.24 11.82
C LYS A 26 11.91 0.35 12.54
N ILE A 27 10.65 0.38 12.13
CA ILE A 27 9.61 -0.52 12.65
C ILE A 27 9.93 -1.96 12.25
N MET A 28 10.18 -2.20 10.96
CA MET A 28 10.52 -3.52 10.41
C MET A 28 11.75 -4.17 11.06
N ARG A 29 12.72 -3.39 11.55
CA ARG A 29 13.88 -3.91 12.30
C ARG A 29 13.51 -4.63 13.61
N LYS A 30 12.32 -4.37 14.15
CA LYS A 30 11.82 -5.05 15.35
C LYS A 30 11.18 -6.41 15.03
N ASP A 31 10.90 -6.69 13.76
CA ASP A 31 10.27 -7.94 13.33
C ASP A 31 11.33 -9.05 13.19
N LYS A 32 11.08 -10.20 13.82
CA LYS A 32 12.00 -11.35 13.81
C LYS A 32 12.06 -12.06 12.46
N GLY A 33 11.09 -11.83 11.58
CA GLY A 33 11.03 -12.42 10.23
C GLY A 33 11.91 -11.74 9.19
N LEU A 34 12.51 -10.58 9.50
CA LEU A 34 13.27 -9.77 8.54
C LEU A 34 14.74 -9.66 8.92
N ASN A 35 15.64 -10.18 8.08
CA ASN A 35 17.08 -10.14 8.30
C ASN A 35 17.78 -9.15 7.35
N GLY A 36 17.78 -7.87 7.75
CA GLY A 36 18.45 -6.81 7.00
C GLY A 36 17.57 -6.19 5.91
N ASP A 37 18.16 -5.35 5.07
CA ASP A 37 17.40 -4.56 4.10
C ASP A 37 16.95 -5.36 2.87
N LEU A 38 17.59 -6.50 2.58
CA LEU A 38 17.17 -7.42 1.52
C LEU A 38 15.76 -7.98 1.76
N ASP A 39 15.35 -8.14 3.03
CA ASP A 39 13.99 -8.56 3.38
C ASP A 39 13.03 -7.37 3.54
N ARG A 40 13.52 -6.21 3.99
CA ARG A 40 12.69 -5.03 4.27
C ARG A 40 12.27 -4.28 3.01
N LEU A 41 13.15 -4.22 2.01
CA LEU A 41 12.86 -3.51 0.77
C LEU A 41 11.65 -4.11 0.06
N PRO A 42 11.59 -5.42 -0.23
CA PRO A 42 10.39 -6.03 -0.83
C PRO A 42 9.12 -5.79 -0.02
N MET A 43 9.20 -5.83 1.33
CA MET A 43 8.07 -5.53 2.20
C MET A 43 7.55 -4.11 2.00
N LEU A 44 8.44 -3.13 1.94
CA LEU A 44 8.05 -1.74 1.73
C LEU A 44 7.53 -1.52 0.31
N THR A 45 8.15 -2.15 -0.69
CA THR A 45 7.77 -2.05 -2.10
C THR A 45 6.29 -2.39 -2.31
N TRP A 46 5.82 -3.55 -1.82
CA TRP A 46 4.44 -3.96 -2.07
C TRP A 46 3.42 -3.13 -1.30
N ILE A 47 3.74 -2.71 -0.06
CA ILE A 47 2.87 -1.87 0.76
C ILE A 47 2.67 -0.51 0.07
N MET A 48 3.79 0.11 -0.32
CA MET A 48 3.77 1.38 -1.04
C MET A 48 3.02 1.23 -2.37
N PHE A 49 3.29 0.16 -3.13
CA PHE A 49 2.61 -0.09 -4.40
C PHE A 49 1.09 -0.12 -4.27
N LEU A 50 0.54 -0.80 -3.25
CA LEU A 50 -0.91 -0.85 -3.03
C LEU A 50 -1.50 0.51 -2.65
N LYS A 51 -0.82 1.27 -1.78
CA LYS A 51 -1.24 2.64 -1.44
C LYS A 51 -1.30 3.52 -2.68
N PHE A 52 -0.23 3.51 -3.47
CA PHE A 52 -0.14 4.32 -4.68
C PHE A 52 -1.19 3.96 -5.72
N LEU A 53 -1.42 2.66 -5.91
CA LEU A 53 -2.43 2.18 -6.82
C LEU A 53 -3.81 2.69 -6.40
N ASP A 54 -4.19 2.53 -5.13
CA ASP A 54 -5.51 2.96 -4.65
C ASP A 54 -5.71 4.48 -4.72
N ASP A 55 -4.68 5.28 -4.41
CA ASP A 55 -4.77 6.75 -4.55
C ASP A 55 -4.97 7.18 -6.00
N MET A 56 -4.24 6.53 -6.93
CA MET A 56 -4.41 6.77 -8.36
C MET A 56 -5.81 6.35 -8.82
N GLU A 57 -6.30 5.20 -8.38
CA GLU A 57 -7.65 4.72 -8.69
C GLU A 57 -8.72 5.64 -8.12
N HIS A 58 -8.54 6.22 -6.94
CA HIS A 58 -9.45 7.22 -6.35
C HIS A 58 -9.58 8.46 -7.23
N ILE A 59 -8.45 9.02 -7.67
CA ILE A 59 -8.42 10.20 -8.54
C ILE A 59 -9.09 9.91 -9.89
N GLU A 60 -8.87 8.71 -10.44
CA GLU A 60 -9.48 8.31 -11.71
C GLU A 60 -10.98 8.02 -11.59
N GLU A 61 -11.42 7.40 -10.49
CA GLU A 61 -12.82 7.19 -10.15
C GLU A 61 -13.56 8.53 -10.07
N GLU A 62 -13.00 9.51 -9.37
CA GLU A 62 -13.54 10.88 -9.30
C GLU A 62 -13.64 11.54 -10.68
N LYS A 63 -12.58 11.46 -11.50
CA LYS A 63 -12.58 12.02 -12.87
C LYS A 63 -13.61 11.34 -13.76
N ALA A 64 -13.75 10.02 -13.67
CA ALA A 64 -14.74 9.26 -14.43
C ALA A 64 -16.15 9.67 -14.02
N GLN A 65 -16.42 9.81 -12.71
CA GLN A 65 -17.69 10.27 -12.18
C GLN A 65 -18.04 11.68 -12.68
N MET A 66 -17.09 12.63 -12.62
CA MET A 66 -17.29 13.99 -13.12
C MET A 66 -17.53 14.04 -14.64
N SER A 67 -16.93 13.12 -15.40
CA SER A 67 -17.08 13.04 -16.85
C SER A 67 -18.21 12.12 -17.32
N GLY A 68 -18.96 11.50 -16.40
CA GLY A 68 -20.03 10.54 -16.71
C GLY A 68 -19.53 9.25 -17.40
N LYS A 69 -18.25 8.92 -17.25
CA LYS A 69 -17.64 7.71 -17.82
C LYS A 69 -17.70 6.55 -16.82
N ARG A 70 -17.71 5.32 -17.33
CA ARG A 70 -17.53 4.13 -16.49
C ARG A 70 -16.08 4.04 -16.04
N PHE A 71 -15.88 3.79 -14.75
CA PHE A 71 -14.59 3.45 -14.16
C PHE A 71 -14.54 1.95 -13.87
N ASN A 72 -13.47 1.30 -14.31
CA ASN A 72 -13.22 -0.11 -14.04
C ASN A 72 -12.01 -0.20 -13.12
N ALA A 73 -12.24 -0.62 -11.88
CA ALA A 73 -11.17 -0.77 -10.89
C ALA A 73 -10.27 -1.97 -11.23
N ALA A 74 -8.96 -1.82 -11.00
CA ALA A 74 -7.99 -2.89 -11.05
C ALA A 74 -8.11 -3.81 -9.83
N ILE A 75 -8.34 -3.23 -8.64
CA ILE A 75 -8.60 -3.96 -7.39
C ILE A 75 -10.03 -3.66 -6.95
N GLU A 76 -10.81 -4.71 -6.71
CA GLU A 76 -12.21 -4.60 -6.31
C GLU A 76 -12.36 -4.67 -4.78
N TYR A 77 -13.49 -4.17 -4.27
CA TYR A 77 -13.87 -4.36 -2.87
C TYR A 77 -13.94 -5.86 -2.52
N PRO A 78 -13.47 -6.30 -1.33
CA PRO A 78 -12.93 -5.53 -0.21
C PRO A 78 -11.38 -5.48 -0.17
N TYR A 79 -10.70 -5.58 -1.32
CA TYR A 79 -9.24 -5.72 -1.38
C TYR A 79 -8.47 -4.42 -1.61
N ARG A 80 -9.17 -3.29 -1.83
CA ARG A 80 -8.54 -1.98 -2.06
C ARG A 80 -7.91 -1.46 -0.76
N TRP A 81 -6.87 -0.66 -0.88
CA TRP A 81 -6.20 -0.10 0.30
C TRP A 81 -7.18 0.60 1.25
N ARG A 82 -8.05 1.46 0.72
CA ARG A 82 -9.13 2.13 1.48
C ARG A 82 -10.08 1.20 2.24
N ASP A 83 -10.19 -0.07 1.86
CA ASP A 83 -11.14 -1.01 2.46
C ASP A 83 -10.59 -1.73 3.70
N TRP A 84 -9.26 -1.91 3.81
CA TRP A 84 -8.66 -2.71 4.89
C TRP A 84 -7.49 -2.04 5.62
N ALA A 85 -6.84 -1.06 4.99
CA ALA A 85 -5.62 -0.43 5.49
C ALA A 85 -5.84 1.00 6.03
N ALA A 86 -6.80 1.75 5.49
CA ALA A 86 -6.95 3.19 5.77
C ALA A 86 -7.52 3.55 7.16
N GLU A 87 -8.31 2.67 7.78
CA GLU A 87 -8.85 2.93 9.12
C GLU A 87 -7.77 2.65 10.17
N ASP A 88 -7.14 3.63 10.83
CA ASP A 88 -6.01 3.45 11.79
C ASP A 88 -6.12 2.23 12.73
N GLY A 89 -7.30 2.01 13.32
CA GLY A 89 -7.62 0.91 14.25
C GLY A 89 -8.17 -0.37 13.61
N GLY A 90 -8.07 -0.53 12.29
CA GLY A 90 -8.57 -1.68 11.53
C GLY A 90 -7.81 -2.99 11.80
N ILE A 91 -7.96 -3.96 10.89
CA ILE A 91 -7.41 -5.31 11.05
C ILE A 91 -5.90 -5.32 11.38
N THR A 92 -5.51 -6.06 12.41
CA THR A 92 -4.14 -6.09 12.94
C THR A 92 -3.73 -7.48 13.42
N GLY A 93 -2.49 -7.62 13.89
CA GLY A 93 -2.03 -8.84 14.56
C GLY A 93 -2.16 -10.10 13.69
N PRO A 94 -2.48 -11.27 14.29
CA PRO A 94 -2.63 -12.52 13.55
C PRO A 94 -3.69 -12.46 12.44
N ASP A 95 -4.72 -11.64 12.62
CA ASP A 95 -5.84 -11.53 11.69
C ASP A 95 -5.41 -10.82 10.41
N LEU A 96 -4.60 -9.76 10.54
CA LEU A 96 -3.99 -9.09 9.38
C LEU A 96 -3.09 -10.06 8.60
N LEU A 97 -2.24 -10.83 9.28
CA LEU A 97 -1.38 -11.80 8.60
C LEU A 97 -2.20 -12.84 7.84
N ARG A 98 -3.26 -13.35 8.48
CA ARG A 98 -4.16 -14.33 7.87
C ARG A 98 -4.89 -13.75 6.66
N PHE A 99 -5.41 -12.54 6.76
CA PHE A 99 -6.03 -11.84 5.63
C PHE A 99 -5.06 -11.69 4.46
N LEU A 100 -3.80 -11.36 4.72
CA LEU A 100 -2.81 -11.14 3.67
C LEU A 100 -2.36 -12.43 2.98
N THR A 101 -2.07 -13.48 3.74
CA THR A 101 -1.30 -14.63 3.23
C THR A 101 -2.10 -15.91 3.02
N SER A 102 -3.33 -16.01 3.52
CA SER A 102 -4.11 -17.24 3.39
C SER A 102 -4.66 -17.40 1.98
N GLU A 103 -4.74 -18.64 1.50
CA GLU A 103 -5.45 -18.95 0.26
C GLU A 103 -6.95 -18.68 0.39
N GLU A 104 -7.51 -18.81 1.60
CA GLU A 104 -8.89 -18.46 1.93
C GLU A 104 -8.98 -17.96 3.38
N THR A 105 -9.79 -16.94 3.62
CA THR A 105 -9.98 -16.29 4.94
C THR A 105 -11.35 -15.62 5.02
N GLU A 106 -11.75 -15.28 6.24
CA GLU A 106 -12.77 -14.26 6.44
C GLU A 106 -12.18 -12.89 6.05
N LEU A 107 -12.90 -12.18 5.18
CA LEU A 107 -12.54 -10.88 4.64
C LEU A 107 -13.01 -9.78 5.60
N PRO A 108 -12.47 -8.55 5.48
CA PRO A 108 -12.96 -7.40 6.25
C PRO A 108 -14.47 -7.12 6.08
N SER A 109 -15.07 -7.58 4.98
CA SER A 109 -16.51 -7.50 4.73
C SER A 109 -17.35 -8.50 5.54
N GLY A 110 -16.73 -9.45 6.26
CA GLY A 110 -17.40 -10.57 6.95
C GLY A 110 -17.74 -11.76 6.05
N LEU A 111 -17.41 -11.70 4.76
CA LEU A 111 -17.57 -12.81 3.81
C LEU A 111 -16.32 -13.70 3.79
N LYS A 112 -16.46 -14.95 3.31
CA LYS A 112 -15.30 -15.79 2.99
C LYS A 112 -14.82 -15.51 1.57
N GLY A 113 -13.51 -15.51 1.38
CA GLY A 113 -12.88 -15.40 0.07
C GLY A 113 -11.37 -15.56 0.14
N PRO A 114 -10.67 -15.41 -0.98
CA PRO A 114 -9.22 -15.52 -1.00
C PRO A 114 -8.57 -14.44 -0.14
N GLY A 115 -7.45 -14.74 0.50
CA GLY A 115 -6.63 -13.71 1.13
C GLY A 115 -6.07 -12.73 0.08
N LEU A 116 -5.58 -11.58 0.53
CA LEU A 116 -5.18 -10.48 -0.35
C LEU A 116 -4.16 -10.95 -1.41
N PHE A 117 -3.12 -11.68 -1.02
CA PHE A 117 -2.08 -12.08 -1.98
C PHE A 117 -2.61 -13.11 -2.98
N ALA A 118 -3.46 -14.03 -2.56
CA ALA A 118 -4.12 -15.00 -3.44
C ALA A 118 -5.03 -14.27 -4.46
N TYR A 119 -5.83 -13.32 -3.99
CA TYR A 119 -6.66 -12.46 -4.84
C TYR A 119 -5.83 -11.70 -5.88
N LEU A 120 -4.80 -10.96 -5.45
CA LEU A 120 -3.99 -10.12 -6.34
C LEU A 120 -3.26 -10.97 -7.40
N LYS A 121 -2.75 -12.15 -7.02
CA LYS A 121 -2.13 -13.10 -7.96
C LYS A 121 -3.12 -13.64 -9.00
N SER A 122 -4.39 -13.77 -8.63
CA SER A 122 -5.45 -14.32 -9.51
C SER A 122 -5.98 -13.32 -10.54
N LEU A 123 -5.68 -12.03 -10.42
CA LEU A 123 -6.18 -10.99 -11.32
C LEU A 123 -5.81 -11.28 -12.79
N ARG A 124 -6.78 -11.02 -13.67
CA ARG A 124 -6.67 -11.17 -15.12
C ARG A 124 -7.34 -9.99 -15.81
N GLY A 125 -6.66 -9.40 -16.78
CA GLY A 125 -7.24 -8.40 -17.65
C GLY A 125 -8.29 -8.99 -18.60
N GLU A 126 -9.28 -8.19 -18.99
CA GLU A 126 -10.38 -8.65 -19.86
C GLU A 126 -10.03 -8.60 -21.35
N SER A 127 -9.01 -7.82 -21.76
CA SER A 127 -8.91 -7.36 -23.14
C SER A 127 -7.50 -7.20 -23.71
N GLY A 128 -6.59 -8.17 -23.47
CA GLY A 128 -5.40 -8.46 -24.30
C GLY A 128 -4.32 -7.38 -24.51
N GLN A 129 -4.60 -6.11 -24.19
CA GLN A 129 -3.66 -5.02 -23.97
C GLN A 129 -3.16 -5.11 -22.52
N ARG A 130 -2.06 -4.43 -22.18
CA ARG A 130 -1.52 -4.40 -20.80
C ARG A 130 -2.57 -3.80 -19.83
N ASP A 131 -3.46 -4.66 -19.34
CA ASP A 131 -4.46 -4.34 -18.33
C ASP A 131 -3.74 -4.16 -16.99
N ARG A 132 -4.20 -3.21 -16.18
CA ARG A 132 -3.63 -2.99 -14.84
C ARG A 132 -3.77 -4.23 -13.98
N LYS A 133 -4.85 -5.01 -14.14
CA LYS A 133 -5.05 -6.29 -13.46
C LYS A 133 -3.87 -7.25 -13.72
N ASP A 134 -3.37 -7.31 -14.95
CA ASP A 134 -2.23 -8.17 -15.31
C ASP A 134 -0.90 -7.65 -14.72
N VAL A 135 -0.73 -6.32 -14.65
CA VAL A 135 0.45 -5.71 -13.98
C VAL A 135 0.46 -6.04 -12.50
N VAL A 136 -0.68 -5.89 -11.81
CA VAL A 136 -0.82 -6.24 -10.39
C VAL A 136 -0.54 -7.72 -10.18
N SER A 137 -1.16 -8.62 -10.95
CA SER A 137 -0.90 -10.07 -10.87
C SER A 137 0.58 -10.42 -11.08
N THR A 138 1.25 -9.73 -12.00
CA THR A 138 2.68 -9.94 -12.29
C THR A 138 3.56 -9.48 -11.12
N VAL A 139 3.31 -8.28 -10.58
CA VAL A 139 4.06 -7.76 -9.42
C VAL A 139 3.93 -8.70 -8.22
N PHE A 140 2.74 -9.20 -7.94
CA PHE A 140 2.49 -10.03 -6.76
C PHE A 140 2.87 -11.51 -6.91
N ARG A 141 3.24 -11.97 -8.11
CA ARG A 141 3.54 -13.39 -8.38
C ARG A 141 4.61 -13.96 -7.46
N ASP A 142 5.73 -13.24 -7.34
CA ASP A 142 6.90 -13.66 -6.58
C ASP A 142 7.01 -12.96 -5.21
N LEU A 143 6.05 -12.09 -4.89
CA LEU A 143 6.00 -11.41 -3.60
C LEU A 143 5.37 -12.30 -2.53
N SER A 144 5.94 -12.20 -1.34
CA SER A 144 5.46 -12.88 -0.13
C SER A 144 5.67 -11.97 1.07
N ASN A 145 4.71 -11.98 2.00
CA ASN A 145 4.88 -11.31 3.28
C ASN A 145 5.86 -12.12 4.13
N ARG A 146 6.96 -11.48 4.56
CA ARG A 146 7.96 -12.07 5.46
C ARG A 146 7.85 -11.58 6.91
N MET A 147 7.03 -10.56 7.18
CA MET A 147 6.81 -10.09 8.55
C MET A 147 6.01 -11.10 9.34
N LEU A 148 6.50 -11.42 10.54
CA LEU A 148 5.86 -12.37 11.46
C LEU A 148 4.93 -11.66 12.47
N SER A 149 5.10 -10.37 12.69
CA SER A 149 4.23 -9.58 13.57
C SER A 149 3.26 -8.75 12.75
N GLY A 150 1.99 -9.16 12.75
CA GLY A 150 0.93 -8.36 12.15
C GLY A 150 0.71 -7.01 12.85
N TYR A 151 1.11 -6.87 14.11
CA TYR A 151 1.07 -5.58 14.81
C TYR A 151 2.13 -4.61 14.26
N LEU A 152 3.35 -5.10 14.02
CA LEU A 152 4.40 -4.26 13.42
C LEU A 152 4.10 -3.95 11.94
N LEU A 153 3.51 -4.92 11.22
CA LEU A 153 3.06 -4.69 9.85
C LEU A 153 1.96 -3.62 9.82
N ARG A 154 1.03 -3.65 10.79
CA ARG A 154 0.01 -2.62 10.95
C ARG A 154 0.61 -1.24 11.18
N ASP A 155 1.60 -1.11 12.08
CA ASP A 155 2.30 0.16 12.31
C ASP A 155 2.94 0.71 11.02
N VAL A 156 3.49 -0.17 10.16
CA VAL A 156 4.04 0.24 8.86
C VAL A 156 2.92 0.68 7.92
N ILE A 157 1.81 -0.05 7.86
CA ILE A 157 0.65 0.30 7.03
C ILE A 157 0.11 1.67 7.42
N ASN A 158 -0.14 1.94 8.70
CA ASN A 158 -0.67 3.22 9.16
C ASN A 158 0.31 4.38 8.86
N LEU A 159 1.62 4.12 8.94
CA LEU A 159 2.63 5.11 8.56
C LEU A 159 2.60 5.44 7.06
N VAL A 160 2.38 4.43 6.20
CA VAL A 160 2.27 4.60 4.75
C VAL A 160 0.91 5.21 4.36
N ASP A 161 -0.15 4.90 5.09
CA ASP A 161 -1.49 5.45 4.86
C ASP A 161 -1.52 6.97 5.05
N GLY A 162 -0.79 7.48 6.05
CA GLY A 162 -0.63 8.91 6.29
C GLY A 162 0.08 9.70 5.19
N ILE A 163 0.43 9.07 4.06
CA ILE A 163 0.88 9.78 2.88
C ILE A 163 -0.32 10.23 2.05
N HIS A 164 -0.48 11.54 1.95
CA HIS A 164 -1.37 12.18 0.99
C HIS A 164 -0.55 12.58 -0.23
N PHE A 165 -0.93 12.05 -1.39
CA PHE A 165 -0.30 12.41 -2.64
C PHE A 165 -1.13 13.48 -3.37
N ASP A 166 -0.59 14.69 -3.46
CA ASP A 166 -1.24 15.81 -4.14
C ASP A 166 -0.80 15.79 -5.62
N ALA A 167 -1.77 15.53 -6.50
CA ALA A 167 -1.54 15.28 -7.93
C ALA A 167 -0.76 16.40 -8.62
N SER A 168 0.53 16.16 -8.94
CA SER A 168 1.24 16.51 -10.18
C SER A 168 2.76 16.26 -10.08
N GLU A 169 3.38 16.47 -8.90
CA GLU A 169 4.84 16.32 -8.71
C GLU A 169 5.28 14.88 -8.36
N GLU A 170 4.34 14.03 -7.95
CA GLU A 170 4.68 12.84 -7.15
C GLU A 170 4.76 11.56 -7.98
N ILE A 171 4.01 11.49 -9.09
CA ILE A 171 4.12 10.42 -10.10
C ILE A 171 5.55 10.37 -10.69
N HIS A 172 6.19 11.53 -10.88
CA HIS A 172 7.59 11.61 -11.33
C HIS A 172 8.59 11.17 -10.28
N THR A 173 8.28 11.33 -9.00
CA THR A 173 9.14 10.90 -7.89
C THR A 173 9.14 9.38 -7.78
N LEU A 174 8.02 8.72 -8.10
CA LEU A 174 7.88 7.27 -8.05
C LEU A 174 8.61 6.52 -9.16
N GLY A 175 8.59 7.05 -10.38
CA GLY A 175 9.38 6.53 -11.48
C GLY A 175 10.90 6.66 -11.28
N ARG A 176 11.37 7.29 -10.19
CA ARG A 176 12.78 7.28 -9.78
C ARG A 176 13.12 6.21 -8.75
N PHE A 177 12.11 5.64 -8.07
CA PHE A 177 12.30 4.58 -7.08
C PHE A 177 12.12 3.17 -7.66
N TYR A 178 11.57 3.08 -8.87
CA TYR A 178 11.44 1.87 -9.70
C TYR A 178 12.22 2.06 -11.01
#